data_AF-A0A0U2MAV3-F1
#
_entry.id   AF-A0A0U2MAV3-F1
#
_cell.length_a   1.000
_cell.length_b   1.000
_cell.length_c   1.000
_cell.angle_alpha   90.00
_cell.angle_beta   90.00
_cell.angle_gamma   90.00
#
_symmetry.space_group_name_H-M   'P 1'
#
loop_
_entity.id
_entity.type
_entity.pdbx_description
1 polymer ?
#
loop_
_entity_poly.entity_id
_entity_poly.type
_entity_poly.pdbx_seq_one_letter_code
_entity_poly.pdbx_strand_id
1 'polypeptide(L)'
;MRCCIRILCALLSAFLMINIVGNFVRLPEADASASEPAKAAVYPGEEIRMADLTAARSRSSIKAAWERLKPRYAGTPYADIPSLQAPYAPGKLQPAFIQDGLNMVNFVRYLADLPADIEADASLNAIAQHGAVLLHAAGKLDHRPQRPADMEADFYETGYRSASTSNLAKGYRTLHEAVIGYMDDSDPRNIGKVGHRRWILSPQLKKAGFGFAGSYSTISVTDRSRESLFVYDAIPYPARGPFPLQFFHPRQVWSISLNPEIYKTPDPALASITLRHPASGRVWTIGRQDKDMLSGAYGNVSAVMYAGSPAIVFRPDLTADDSGVLFADGSLFEVTVEGLEKTDGSAATLQYEVEFFDLDRTPVGIFLNGREVRLTPDPLTADGRVLVPMRPLFAQFGAEVAWDRASGTIYAALGDRSLQLPAGGKEARVTETDGERTIALDVPAQIRGGTTYVPIGFAAQLFGLRAAWNPEAWRVELTQLEG
;
A
#
# COMPACT_ATOMS: atom_id res chain seq x y z
N MET A 1 -61.66 -14.26 26.64
CA MET A 1 -63.03 -14.82 26.53
C MET A 1 -63.57 -14.51 25.14
N ARG A 2 -63.86 -15.57 24.38
CA ARG A 2 -64.78 -15.76 23.23
C ARG A 2 -64.92 -14.63 22.18
N CYS A 3 -64.50 -14.79 20.91
CA CYS A 3 -64.93 -15.69 19.81
C CYS A 3 -65.96 -15.08 18.83
N CYS A 4 -65.71 -15.34 17.53
CA CYS A 4 -66.62 -15.42 16.35
C CYS A 4 -66.73 -14.17 15.42
N ILE A 5 -66.19 -14.16 14.18
CA ILE A 5 -66.58 -14.86 12.89
C ILE A 5 -67.69 -14.04 12.16
N ARG A 6 -67.61 -13.52 10.91
CA ARG A 6 -67.31 -14.13 9.58
C ARG A 6 -67.40 -13.09 8.39
N ILE A 7 -66.54 -13.24 7.34
CA ILE A 7 -66.81 -13.32 5.86
C ILE A 7 -67.51 -12.12 5.13
N LEU A 8 -67.21 -11.63 3.89
CA LEU A 8 -66.29 -11.91 2.75
C LEU A 8 -66.64 -10.97 1.56
N CYS A 9 -65.70 -10.79 0.60
CA CYS A 9 -65.86 -10.37 -0.83
C CYS A 9 -66.24 -8.90 -1.15
N ALA A 10 -65.86 -8.26 -2.27
CA ALA A 10 -64.88 -8.42 -3.35
C ALA A 10 -65.07 -7.19 -4.28
N LEU A 11 -64.01 -6.69 -4.94
CA LEU A 11 -63.93 -6.39 -6.40
C LEU A 11 -62.92 -5.29 -6.76
N LEU A 12 -62.24 -5.58 -7.86
CA LEU A 12 -61.14 -4.89 -8.51
C LEU A 12 -61.64 -4.21 -9.81
N SER A 13 -60.90 -3.19 -10.28
CA SER A 13 -60.89 -2.61 -11.66
C SER A 13 -61.98 -1.56 -11.98
N ALA A 14 -61.80 -0.49 -12.76
CA ALA A 14 -60.77 -0.10 -13.73
C ALA A 14 -60.82 1.42 -14.05
N PHE A 15 -59.70 1.95 -14.56
CA PHE A 15 -59.51 2.99 -15.61
C PHE A 15 -60.43 4.23 -15.74
N LEU A 16 -59.81 5.43 -15.76
CA LEU A 16 -60.01 6.40 -16.86
C LEU A 16 -58.87 7.45 -16.95
N MET A 17 -58.26 7.53 -18.14
CA MET A 17 -57.37 8.57 -18.66
C MET A 17 -58.19 9.74 -19.21
N ILE A 18 -57.77 11.00 -19.00
CA ILE A 18 -58.16 12.13 -19.87
C ILE A 18 -56.93 13.03 -20.15
N ASN A 19 -56.60 13.14 -21.44
CA ASN A 19 -55.67 14.08 -22.07
C ASN A 19 -56.35 15.44 -22.31
N ILE A 20 -55.61 16.55 -22.21
CA ILE A 20 -55.89 17.80 -22.96
C ILE A 20 -54.59 18.33 -23.57
N VAL A 21 -54.56 18.37 -24.90
CA VAL A 21 -53.64 19.09 -25.81
C VAL A 21 -54.23 20.51 -25.99
N GLY A 22 -53.54 21.64 -26.17
CA GLY A 22 -52.15 22.06 -26.29
C GLY A 22 -52.16 23.52 -26.79
N ASN A 23 -51.06 24.27 -26.69
CA ASN A 23 -50.66 25.23 -27.73
C ASN A 23 -49.24 25.76 -27.51
N PHE A 24 -48.49 25.77 -28.60
CA PHE A 24 -47.11 26.22 -28.77
C PHE A 24 -46.98 27.74 -28.77
N VAL A 25 -45.92 28.27 -28.15
CA VAL A 25 -45.19 29.45 -28.64
C VAL A 25 -43.70 29.12 -28.57
N ARG A 26 -42.99 29.38 -29.67
CA ARG A 26 -41.56 29.11 -29.89
C ARG A 26 -40.82 30.43 -30.08
N LEU A 27 -39.51 30.40 -29.79
CA LEU A 27 -38.36 31.16 -30.33
C LEU A 27 -37.63 32.06 -29.29
N PRO A 28 -36.29 32.29 -29.41
CA PRO A 28 -35.35 31.85 -30.46
C PRO A 28 -34.08 31.10 -29.96
N GLU A 29 -33.37 30.48 -30.91
CA GLU A 29 -31.97 30.04 -30.82
C GLU A 29 -30.99 31.17 -31.23
N ALA A 30 -29.70 30.91 -30.97
CA ALA A 30 -28.46 31.66 -31.26
C ALA A 30 -27.95 32.52 -30.08
N ASP A 31 -26.68 32.43 -29.64
CA ASP A 31 -25.49 32.26 -30.47
C ASP A 31 -24.35 31.55 -29.71
N ALA A 32 -23.57 30.77 -30.47
CA ALA A 32 -22.32 30.19 -30.01
C ALA A 32 -21.22 31.25 -30.13
N SER A 33 -20.69 31.71 -29.01
CA SER A 33 -19.33 32.26 -28.98
C SER A 33 -18.57 31.67 -27.81
N ALA A 34 -17.42 31.08 -28.16
CA ALA A 34 -16.54 30.38 -27.28
C ALA A 34 -15.86 31.34 -26.28
N SER A 35 -15.88 30.97 -25.01
CA SER A 35 -14.74 31.21 -24.12
C SER A 35 -14.31 29.86 -23.60
N GLU A 36 -13.14 29.40 -24.06
CA GLU A 36 -12.55 28.10 -23.72
C GLU A 36 -12.65 27.81 -22.21
N PRO A 37 -13.17 26.65 -21.77
CA PRO A 37 -12.82 26.16 -20.45
C PRO A 37 -11.32 25.88 -20.49
N ALA A 38 -10.58 26.55 -19.61
CA ALA A 38 -9.16 26.31 -19.42
C ALA A 38 -8.92 24.80 -19.36
N LYS A 39 -8.15 24.28 -20.32
CA LYS A 39 -7.72 22.89 -20.36
C LYS A 39 -7.19 22.53 -18.99
N ALA A 40 -7.96 21.72 -18.24
CA ALA A 40 -7.40 20.94 -17.16
C ALA A 40 -6.23 20.18 -17.78
N ALA A 41 -5.03 20.36 -17.22
CA ALA A 41 -3.86 19.63 -17.66
C ALA A 41 -4.18 18.14 -17.53
N VAL A 42 -4.51 17.53 -18.65
CA VAL A 42 -4.55 16.08 -18.81
C VAL A 42 -3.10 15.65 -18.71
N TYR A 43 -2.67 15.33 -17.49
CA TYR A 43 -1.46 14.55 -17.31
C TYR A 43 -1.71 13.23 -18.05
N PRO A 44 -0.80 12.79 -18.92
CA PRO A 44 -0.93 11.51 -19.59
C PRO A 44 -0.80 10.43 -18.50
N GLY A 45 -1.95 10.02 -17.95
CA GLY A 45 -2.06 8.79 -17.19
C GLY A 45 -1.72 7.68 -18.15
N GLU A 46 -0.77 6.82 -17.77
CA GLU A 46 -0.60 5.52 -18.40
C GLU A 46 -1.99 4.88 -18.51
N GLU A 47 -2.44 4.60 -19.74
CA GLU A 47 -3.56 3.70 -19.96
C GLU A 47 -3.21 2.38 -19.24
N ILE A 48 -3.85 2.12 -18.09
CA ILE A 48 -3.74 0.83 -17.43
C ILE A 48 -4.45 -0.16 -18.35
N ARG A 49 -3.67 -0.87 -19.17
CA ARG A 49 -4.19 -1.99 -19.94
C ARG A 49 -4.53 -3.09 -18.93
N MET A 50 -5.77 -3.56 -18.97
CA MET A 50 -6.40 -4.56 -18.09
C MET A 50 -5.71 -5.95 -18.05
N ALA A 51 -4.48 -6.07 -18.58
CA ALA A 51 -3.64 -7.26 -18.53
C ALA A 51 -2.45 -7.14 -17.53
N ASP A 52 -2.10 -5.93 -17.05
CA ASP A 52 -0.88 -5.71 -16.25
C ASP A 52 -1.03 -5.91 -14.74
N LEU A 53 -2.21 -6.28 -14.24
CA LEU A 53 -2.40 -6.58 -12.81
C LEU A 53 -1.98 -8.00 -12.40
N THR A 54 -1.32 -8.73 -13.30
CA THR A 54 -0.73 -10.05 -13.04
C THR A 54 0.75 -9.99 -12.70
N ALA A 55 1.48 -8.96 -13.15
CA ALA A 55 2.88 -8.73 -12.76
C ALA A 55 2.93 -7.95 -11.43
N ALA A 56 3.88 -8.29 -10.55
CA ALA A 56 4.15 -7.48 -9.36
C ALA A 56 4.73 -6.11 -9.79
N ARG A 57 4.41 -5.05 -9.04
CA ARG A 57 5.00 -3.73 -9.28
C ARG A 57 6.49 -3.73 -9.00
N SER A 58 7.24 -2.84 -9.65
CA SER A 58 8.67 -2.68 -9.38
C SER A 58 8.94 -1.59 -8.35
N ARG A 59 10.10 -1.62 -7.68
CA ARG A 59 10.54 -0.53 -6.79
C ARG A 59 10.50 0.84 -7.48
N SER A 60 10.92 0.90 -8.74
CA SER A 60 10.94 2.13 -9.53
C SER A 60 9.53 2.64 -9.86
N SER A 61 8.60 1.76 -10.23
CA SER A 61 7.21 2.17 -10.49
C SER A 61 6.51 2.65 -9.22
N ILE A 62 6.81 2.04 -8.05
CA ILE A 62 6.30 2.51 -6.75
C ILE A 62 6.88 3.88 -6.39
N LYS A 63 8.18 4.09 -6.55
CA LYS A 63 8.81 5.41 -6.33
C LYS A 63 8.23 6.49 -7.26
N ALA A 64 8.01 6.16 -8.54
CA ALA A 64 7.38 7.09 -9.48
C ALA A 64 5.93 7.42 -9.09
N ALA A 65 5.16 6.41 -8.64
CA ALA A 65 3.82 6.63 -8.12
C ALA A 65 3.82 7.48 -6.84
N TRP A 66 4.80 7.27 -5.95
CA TRP A 66 4.98 8.08 -4.75
C TRP A 66 5.30 9.53 -5.10
N GLU A 67 6.21 9.79 -6.04
CA GLU A 67 6.52 11.15 -6.47
C GLU A 67 5.31 11.88 -7.07
N ARG A 68 4.41 11.15 -7.73
CA ARG A 68 3.17 11.71 -8.26
C ARG A 68 2.11 11.97 -7.17
N LEU A 69 2.00 11.08 -6.19
CA LEU A 69 0.89 11.03 -5.23
C LEU A 69 1.28 11.45 -3.80
N LYS A 70 2.54 11.79 -3.52
CA LYS A 70 2.94 12.19 -2.17
C LYS A 70 2.22 13.48 -1.76
N PRO A 71 1.70 13.55 -0.53
CA PRO A 71 1.08 14.77 0.00
C PRO A 71 2.06 15.96 -0.04
N ARG A 72 1.57 17.14 -0.43
CA ARG A 72 2.39 18.37 -0.53
C ARG A 72 1.75 19.60 0.12
N TYR A 73 0.49 19.52 0.51
CA TYR A 73 -0.25 20.65 1.02
C TYR A 73 0.15 20.97 2.47
N ALA A 74 0.57 22.22 2.71
CA ALA A 74 1.02 22.70 4.02
C ALA A 74 0.17 23.86 4.58
N GLY A 75 -0.99 24.13 3.97
CA GLY A 75 -1.89 25.22 4.38
C GLY A 75 -2.94 24.80 5.42
N THR A 76 -3.87 25.71 5.72
CA THR A 76 -4.99 25.42 6.64
C THR A 76 -6.01 24.49 5.98
N PRO A 77 -6.73 23.64 6.74
CA PRO A 77 -7.71 22.72 6.15
C PRO A 77 -8.89 23.40 5.45
N TYR A 78 -9.23 24.64 5.84
CA TYR A 78 -10.52 25.26 5.52
C TYR A 78 -10.40 26.37 4.49
N ALA A 79 -11.26 26.29 3.46
CA ALA A 79 -11.60 27.41 2.59
C ALA A 79 -12.70 28.26 3.24
N ASP A 80 -13.73 27.59 3.79
CA ASP A 80 -14.74 28.19 4.66
C ASP A 80 -14.67 27.49 6.02
N ILE A 81 -14.45 28.24 7.10
CA ILE A 81 -14.32 27.65 8.45
C ILE A 81 -15.67 27.09 8.91
N PRO A 82 -15.75 25.82 9.40
CA PRO A 82 -16.99 25.26 9.94
C PRO A 82 -17.42 25.98 11.22
N SER A 83 -18.73 26.08 11.44
CA SER A 83 -19.29 26.44 12.75
C SER A 83 -19.55 25.17 13.55
N LEU A 84 -18.84 25.03 14.67
CA LEU A 84 -18.84 23.84 15.54
C LEU A 84 -19.82 23.97 16.72
N GLN A 85 -20.67 24.99 16.69
CA GLN A 85 -21.71 25.30 17.67
C GLN A 85 -22.94 25.85 16.93
N ALA A 86 -24.09 25.93 17.61
CA ALA A 86 -25.29 26.52 17.00
C ALA A 86 -25.10 28.02 16.64
N PRO A 87 -25.56 28.49 15.46
CA PRO A 87 -26.00 27.69 14.32
C PRO A 87 -24.82 26.95 13.65
N TYR A 88 -24.97 25.64 13.48
CA TYR A 88 -23.93 24.80 12.88
C TYR A 88 -23.81 25.07 11.39
N ALA A 89 -22.59 25.00 10.88
CA ALA A 89 -22.28 25.16 9.46
C ALA A 89 -21.17 24.19 9.07
N PRO A 90 -21.29 23.48 7.93
CA PRO A 90 -20.31 22.46 7.58
C PRO A 90 -18.96 23.10 7.22
N GLY A 91 -18.94 24.36 6.77
CA GLY A 91 -17.75 24.95 6.16
C GLY A 91 -17.38 24.23 4.86
N LYS A 92 -16.16 24.47 4.38
CA LYS A 92 -15.59 23.83 3.18
C LYS A 92 -14.10 23.63 3.36
N LEU A 93 -13.62 22.46 2.94
CA LEU A 93 -12.19 22.18 2.94
C LEU A 93 -11.51 22.79 1.72
N GLN A 94 -10.21 23.07 1.86
CA GLN A 94 -9.37 23.47 0.74
C GLN A 94 -9.27 22.31 -0.26
N PRO A 95 -9.43 22.56 -1.58
CA PRO A 95 -9.32 21.51 -2.59
C PRO A 95 -7.98 20.76 -2.53
N ALA A 96 -6.87 21.46 -2.27
CA ALA A 96 -5.55 20.84 -2.14
C ALA A 96 -5.41 19.97 -0.88
N PHE A 97 -6.12 20.29 0.22
CA PHE A 97 -6.17 19.45 1.42
C PHE A 97 -6.94 18.15 1.16
N ILE A 98 -8.07 18.24 0.43
CA ILE A 98 -8.81 17.07 -0.05
C ILE A 98 -7.93 16.23 -0.99
N GLN A 99 -7.24 16.88 -1.93
CA GLN A 99 -6.39 16.20 -2.91
C GLN A 99 -5.27 15.39 -2.25
N ASP A 100 -4.65 15.89 -1.17
CA ASP A 100 -3.65 15.12 -0.42
C ASP A 100 -4.24 13.84 0.22
N GLY A 101 -5.46 13.93 0.77
CA GLY A 101 -6.20 12.76 1.26
C GLY A 101 -6.52 11.76 0.15
N LEU A 102 -7.01 12.25 -0.99
CA LEU A 102 -7.30 11.43 -2.17
C LEU A 102 -6.06 10.77 -2.75
N ASN A 103 -4.95 11.51 -2.84
CA ASN A 103 -3.68 11.00 -3.31
C ASN A 103 -3.19 9.85 -2.43
N MET A 104 -3.36 9.97 -1.11
CA MET A 104 -3.00 8.89 -0.19
C MET A 104 -3.89 7.66 -0.36
N VAL A 105 -5.21 7.84 -0.52
CA VAL A 105 -6.13 6.72 -0.88
C VAL A 105 -5.66 6.02 -2.15
N ASN A 106 -5.33 6.79 -3.19
CA ASN A 106 -4.85 6.23 -4.45
C ASN A 106 -3.48 5.56 -4.32
N PHE A 107 -2.58 6.10 -3.51
CA PHE A 107 -1.25 5.51 -3.32
C PHE A 107 -1.33 4.18 -2.56
N VAL A 108 -2.08 4.10 -1.47
CA VAL A 108 -2.19 2.82 -0.72
C VAL A 108 -2.93 1.75 -1.52
N ARG A 109 -3.86 2.14 -2.41
CA ARG A 109 -4.45 1.25 -3.42
C ARG A 109 -3.42 0.80 -4.46
N TYR A 110 -2.57 1.72 -4.92
CA TYR A 110 -1.41 1.41 -5.77
C TYR A 110 -0.34 0.57 -5.04
N LEU A 111 -0.31 0.50 -3.72
CA LEU A 111 0.55 -0.46 -3.02
C LEU A 111 -0.10 -1.85 -2.93
N ALA A 112 -1.40 -1.95 -3.17
CA ALA A 112 -2.21 -3.15 -2.97
C ALA A 112 -2.62 -3.86 -4.28
N ASP A 113 -1.95 -3.60 -5.40
CA ASP A 113 -2.31 -4.11 -6.74
C ASP A 113 -3.69 -3.67 -7.24
N LEU A 114 -4.14 -2.50 -6.78
CA LEU A 114 -5.40 -1.90 -7.23
C LEU A 114 -5.15 -0.66 -8.10
N PRO A 115 -6.11 -0.31 -8.98
CA PRO A 115 -6.11 0.97 -9.68
C PRO A 115 -6.09 2.17 -8.71
N ALA A 116 -5.24 3.15 -9.07
CA ALA A 116 -5.04 4.41 -8.36
C ALA A 116 -5.82 5.56 -9.01
N ASP A 117 -7.09 5.30 -9.30
CA ASP A 117 -7.99 6.12 -10.11
C ASP A 117 -9.25 6.55 -9.34
N ILE A 118 -9.17 6.58 -8.01
CA ILE A 118 -10.26 7.10 -7.17
C ILE A 118 -10.35 8.61 -7.37
N GLU A 119 -11.59 9.09 -7.47
CA GLU A 119 -11.92 10.50 -7.64
C GLU A 119 -12.62 11.03 -6.40
N ALA A 120 -12.32 12.26 -5.99
CA ALA A 120 -13.08 12.93 -4.96
C ALA A 120 -14.43 13.38 -5.53
N ASP A 121 -15.52 13.07 -4.83
CA ASP A 121 -16.87 13.46 -5.23
C ASP A 121 -17.38 14.61 -4.35
N ALA A 122 -17.85 15.68 -4.99
CA ALA A 122 -18.28 16.88 -4.30
C ALA A 122 -19.48 16.64 -3.35
N SER A 123 -20.40 15.75 -3.72
CA SER A 123 -21.56 15.41 -2.89
C SER A 123 -21.13 14.59 -1.68
N LEU A 124 -20.21 13.63 -1.88
CA LEU A 124 -19.64 12.87 -0.78
C LEU A 124 -18.79 13.75 0.16
N ASN A 125 -18.05 14.73 -0.36
CA ASN A 125 -17.33 15.72 0.45
C ASN A 125 -18.29 16.54 1.32
N ALA A 126 -19.40 17.02 0.75
CA ALA A 126 -20.39 17.77 1.52
C ALA A 126 -20.97 16.92 2.65
N ILE A 127 -21.35 15.65 2.38
CA ILE A 127 -21.86 14.72 3.41
C ILE A 127 -20.78 14.46 4.47
N ALA A 128 -19.56 14.15 4.04
CA ALA A 128 -18.42 13.91 4.92
C ALA A 128 -18.18 15.10 5.87
N GLN A 129 -18.21 16.32 5.35
CA GLN A 129 -17.98 17.52 6.14
C GLN A 129 -19.03 17.71 7.25
N HIS A 130 -20.31 17.39 7.00
CA HIS A 130 -21.34 17.38 8.06
C HIS A 130 -21.04 16.33 9.12
N GLY A 131 -20.57 15.15 8.71
CA GLY A 131 -20.18 14.07 9.63
C GLY A 131 -19.04 14.50 10.56
N ALA A 132 -18.02 15.15 10.02
CA ALA A 132 -16.91 15.64 10.82
C ALA A 132 -17.36 16.66 11.88
N VAL A 133 -18.25 17.60 11.51
CA VAL A 133 -18.83 18.58 12.46
C VAL A 133 -19.69 17.88 13.51
N LEU A 134 -20.52 16.91 13.12
CA LEU A 134 -21.35 16.15 14.07
C LEU A 134 -20.49 15.36 15.07
N LEU A 135 -19.44 14.69 14.62
CA LEU A 135 -18.51 13.98 15.51
C LEU A 135 -17.77 14.92 16.45
N HIS A 136 -17.39 16.10 15.97
CA HIS A 136 -16.81 17.15 16.81
C HIS A 136 -17.79 17.58 17.90
N ALA A 137 -19.03 17.92 17.54
CA ALA A 137 -20.07 18.32 18.48
C ALA A 137 -20.40 17.21 19.49
N ALA A 138 -20.36 15.94 19.06
CA ALA A 138 -20.56 14.78 19.93
C ALA A 138 -19.36 14.49 20.86
N GLY A 139 -18.17 15.03 20.57
CA GLY A 139 -16.96 14.85 21.37
C GLY A 139 -16.35 13.43 21.35
N LYS A 140 -16.81 12.52 20.47
CA LYS A 140 -16.35 11.13 20.38
C LYS A 140 -16.43 10.55 18.97
N LEU A 141 -15.63 9.52 18.70
CA LEU A 141 -15.81 8.67 17.51
C LEU A 141 -16.96 7.71 17.77
N ASP A 142 -18.02 7.83 16.97
CA ASP A 142 -19.23 7.02 17.09
C ASP A 142 -19.86 6.90 15.70
N HIS A 143 -20.16 5.68 15.25
CA HIS A 143 -20.89 5.46 14.00
C HIS A 143 -22.41 5.68 14.15
N ARG A 144 -22.90 5.91 15.36
CA ARG A 144 -24.30 6.21 15.68
C ARG A 144 -24.41 7.40 16.64
N PRO A 145 -23.82 8.56 16.30
CA PRO A 145 -23.85 9.73 17.16
C PRO A 145 -25.30 10.16 17.41
N GLN A 146 -25.60 10.60 18.63
CA GLN A 146 -26.90 11.19 18.96
C GLN A 146 -26.95 12.64 18.47
N ARG A 147 -28.16 13.13 18.18
CA ARG A 147 -28.36 14.53 17.78
C ARG A 147 -28.11 15.48 18.96
N PRO A 148 -27.19 16.45 18.87
CA PRO A 148 -27.11 17.54 19.84
C PRO A 148 -28.43 18.32 19.92
N ALA A 149 -28.84 18.74 21.11
CA ALA A 149 -30.16 19.38 21.30
C ALA A 149 -30.32 20.69 20.52
N ASP A 150 -29.21 21.37 20.25
CA ASP A 150 -29.11 22.66 19.56
C ASP A 150 -28.78 22.52 18.06
N MET A 151 -28.73 21.29 17.53
CA MET A 151 -28.43 21.03 16.12
C MET A 151 -29.71 20.81 15.32
N GLU A 152 -29.83 21.55 14.22
CA GLU A 152 -30.93 21.42 13.26
C GLU A 152 -31.05 19.98 12.71
N ALA A 153 -32.28 19.53 12.50
CA ALA A 153 -32.59 18.15 12.15
C ALA A 153 -31.91 17.72 10.84
N ASP A 154 -31.98 18.56 9.80
CA ASP A 154 -31.43 18.25 8.47
C ASP A 154 -29.89 18.18 8.49
N PHE A 155 -29.24 19.04 9.29
CA PHE A 155 -27.79 19.01 9.48
C PHE A 155 -27.39 17.68 10.14
N TYR A 156 -28.11 17.31 11.21
CA TYR A 156 -27.87 16.06 11.92
C TYR A 156 -28.09 14.84 11.02
N GLU A 157 -29.16 14.79 10.24
CA GLU A 157 -29.45 13.65 9.36
C GLU A 157 -28.32 13.45 8.33
N THR A 158 -27.84 14.53 7.73
CA THR A 158 -26.69 14.50 6.81
C THR A 158 -25.41 14.05 7.52
N GLY A 159 -25.13 14.57 8.71
CA GLY A 159 -23.97 14.19 9.51
C GLY A 159 -24.01 12.73 9.97
N TYR A 160 -25.20 12.25 10.38
CA TYR A 160 -25.43 10.87 10.80
C TYR A 160 -25.22 9.91 9.63
N ARG A 161 -25.71 10.26 8.44
CA ARG A 161 -25.44 9.50 7.20
C ARG A 161 -23.95 9.35 6.96
N SER A 162 -23.16 10.42 7.11
CA SER A 162 -21.70 10.34 6.98
C SER A 162 -21.08 9.42 8.04
N ALA A 163 -21.36 9.67 9.32
CA ALA A 163 -20.77 8.93 10.43
C ALA A 163 -21.06 7.42 10.38
N SER A 164 -22.26 7.04 9.94
CA SER A 164 -22.68 5.64 9.85
C SER A 164 -22.14 4.87 8.63
N THR A 165 -21.53 5.57 7.65
CA THR A 165 -21.12 4.97 6.36
C THR A 165 -19.68 5.28 5.93
N SER A 166 -18.89 5.90 6.81
CA SER A 166 -17.52 6.34 6.53
C SER A 166 -16.52 5.75 7.50
N ASN A 167 -15.25 5.74 7.12
CA ASN A 167 -14.14 5.61 8.07
C ASN A 167 -14.09 6.88 8.93
N LEU A 168 -13.96 6.74 10.26
CA LEU A 168 -13.94 7.87 11.20
C LEU A 168 -12.62 7.91 11.96
N ALA A 169 -12.02 9.09 12.07
CA ALA A 169 -10.77 9.25 12.81
C ALA A 169 -10.76 10.52 13.64
N LYS A 170 -9.98 10.49 14.72
CA LYS A 170 -9.74 11.59 15.64
C LYS A 170 -8.25 11.72 15.92
N GLY A 171 -7.74 12.95 15.90
CA GLY A 171 -6.38 13.27 16.39
C GLY A 171 -5.32 13.45 15.31
N TYR A 172 -5.64 13.14 14.05
CA TYR A 172 -4.76 13.44 12.92
C TYR A 172 -4.88 14.91 12.48
N ARG A 173 -3.79 15.47 11.95
CA ARG A 173 -3.74 16.86 11.49
C ARG A 173 -4.12 16.98 10.02
N THR A 174 -3.93 15.90 9.25
CA THR A 174 -4.21 15.87 7.82
C THR A 174 -5.08 14.67 7.45
N LEU A 175 -5.73 14.74 6.29
CA LEU A 175 -6.49 13.61 5.75
C LEU A 175 -5.59 12.44 5.35
N HIS A 176 -4.38 12.70 4.84
CA HIS A 176 -3.46 11.63 4.46
C HIS A 176 -2.95 10.85 5.68
N GLU A 177 -2.67 11.53 6.81
CA GLU A 177 -2.32 10.86 8.07
C GLU A 177 -3.47 9.96 8.56
N ALA A 178 -4.71 10.43 8.44
CA ALA A 178 -5.89 9.62 8.77
C ALA A 178 -6.00 8.37 7.87
N VAL A 179 -5.74 8.50 6.57
CA VAL A 179 -5.71 7.35 5.64
C VAL A 179 -4.64 6.34 6.05
N ILE A 180 -3.42 6.78 6.38
CA ILE A 180 -2.35 5.88 6.88
C ILE A 180 -2.80 5.17 8.16
N GLY A 181 -3.43 5.91 9.09
CA GLY A 181 -4.00 5.33 10.32
C GLY A 181 -5.06 4.26 10.06
N TYR A 182 -5.94 4.47 9.09
CA TYR A 182 -6.91 3.46 8.65
C TYR A 182 -6.27 2.22 8.03
N MET A 183 -5.13 2.40 7.36
CA MET A 183 -4.39 1.29 6.76
C MET A 183 -3.64 0.47 7.82
N ASP A 184 -3.28 1.01 8.98
CA ASP A 184 -2.73 0.23 10.10
C ASP A 184 -3.78 -0.73 10.66
N ASP A 185 -4.88 -0.22 11.22
CA ASP A 185 -6.03 -1.01 11.69
C ASP A 185 -5.71 -2.20 12.64
N SER A 186 -4.51 -2.20 13.24
CA SER A 186 -4.00 -3.30 14.07
C SER A 186 -4.43 -3.23 15.54
N ASP A 187 -5.15 -2.20 15.95
CA ASP A 187 -5.58 -2.06 17.34
C ASP A 187 -6.62 -3.13 17.73
N PRO A 188 -6.74 -3.48 19.03
CA PRO A 188 -7.59 -4.58 19.47
C PRO A 188 -9.08 -4.48 19.07
N ARG A 189 -9.59 -3.28 18.75
CA ARG A 189 -10.99 -3.11 18.34
C ARG A 189 -11.19 -3.46 16.87
N ASN A 190 -10.15 -3.31 16.05
CA ASN A 190 -10.24 -3.40 14.60
C ASN A 190 -9.50 -4.61 14.00
N ILE A 191 -8.47 -5.11 14.69
CA ILE A 191 -7.57 -6.17 14.21
C ILE A 191 -8.31 -7.41 13.67
N GLY A 192 -9.44 -7.79 14.26
CA GLY A 192 -10.22 -8.95 13.80
C GLY A 192 -10.93 -8.78 12.45
N LYS A 193 -11.02 -7.55 11.94
CA LYS A 193 -11.77 -7.22 10.71
C LYS A 193 -10.94 -6.45 9.70
N VAL A 194 -10.01 -5.63 10.17
CA VAL A 194 -9.27 -4.62 9.38
C VAL A 194 -10.21 -3.84 8.44
N GLY A 195 -11.35 -3.41 9.00
CA GLY A 195 -12.48 -2.87 8.25
C GLY A 195 -12.17 -1.57 7.52
N HIS A 196 -11.41 -0.66 8.16
CA HIS A 196 -11.10 0.64 7.57
C HIS A 196 -10.19 0.46 6.35
N ARG A 197 -9.15 -0.38 6.50
CA ARG A 197 -8.24 -0.80 5.43
C ARG A 197 -9.02 -1.41 4.26
N ARG A 198 -9.93 -2.34 4.56
CA ARG A 198 -10.68 -3.08 3.52
C ARG A 198 -11.66 -2.21 2.75
N TRP A 199 -12.27 -1.20 3.36
CA TRP A 199 -13.07 -0.23 2.60
C TRP A 199 -12.21 0.60 1.64
N ILE A 200 -11.04 1.08 2.08
CA ILE A 200 -10.11 1.81 1.20
C ILE A 200 -9.64 0.94 0.03
N LEU A 201 -9.38 -0.35 0.30
CA LEU A 201 -8.95 -1.33 -0.71
C LEU A 201 -10.12 -2.01 -1.46
N SER A 202 -11.34 -1.49 -1.36
CA SER A 202 -12.49 -2.08 -2.04
C SER A 202 -12.31 -2.08 -3.56
N PRO A 203 -12.51 -3.21 -4.26
CA PRO A 203 -12.47 -3.28 -5.72
C PRO A 203 -13.53 -2.41 -6.39
N GLN A 204 -14.69 -2.25 -5.74
CA GLN A 204 -15.84 -1.52 -6.28
C GLN A 204 -15.74 0.00 -6.09
N LEU A 205 -14.76 0.47 -5.32
CA LEU A 205 -14.57 1.88 -5.04
C LEU A 205 -14.13 2.63 -6.31
N LYS A 206 -14.85 3.70 -6.64
CA LYS A 206 -14.44 4.67 -7.69
C LYS A 206 -14.44 6.11 -7.17
N LYS A 207 -15.31 6.42 -6.21
CA LYS A 207 -15.44 7.76 -5.61
C LYS A 207 -15.13 7.76 -4.12
N ALA A 208 -14.57 8.86 -3.63
CA ALA A 208 -14.35 9.09 -2.21
C ALA A 208 -14.85 10.47 -1.77
N GLY A 209 -15.21 10.60 -0.49
CA GLY A 209 -15.58 11.87 0.13
C GLY A 209 -14.74 12.16 1.38
N PHE A 210 -14.43 13.44 1.62
CA PHE A 210 -13.53 13.85 2.70
C PHE A 210 -14.16 14.98 3.52
N GLY A 211 -14.13 14.80 4.84
CA GLY A 211 -14.60 15.78 5.82
C GLY A 211 -13.60 15.91 6.96
N PHE A 212 -13.43 17.13 7.47
CA PHE A 212 -12.52 17.45 8.56
C PHE A 212 -13.07 18.61 9.40
N ALA A 213 -13.09 18.47 10.73
CA ALA A 213 -13.60 19.49 11.65
C ALA A 213 -12.89 19.40 13.01
N GLY A 214 -12.11 20.42 13.34
CA GLY A 214 -11.24 20.42 14.53
C GLY A 214 -10.18 19.32 14.44
N SER A 215 -10.40 18.22 15.17
CA SER A 215 -9.55 17.02 15.16
C SER A 215 -10.25 15.77 14.65
N TYR A 216 -11.48 15.90 14.13
CA TYR A 216 -12.29 14.79 13.62
C TYR A 216 -12.28 14.78 12.10
N SER A 217 -12.25 13.59 11.51
CA SER A 217 -12.41 13.41 10.08
C SER A 217 -13.36 12.25 9.78
N THR A 218 -14.05 12.37 8.65
CA THR A 218 -14.79 11.26 8.04
C THR A 218 -14.31 11.10 6.60
N ILE A 219 -13.96 9.88 6.22
CA ILE A 219 -13.58 9.55 4.84
C ILE A 219 -14.57 8.51 4.32
N SER A 220 -15.39 8.92 3.36
CA SER A 220 -16.35 8.04 2.69
C SER A 220 -15.61 7.25 1.61
N VAL A 221 -15.53 5.94 1.82
CA VAL A 221 -14.86 4.95 0.94
C VAL A 221 -15.76 3.71 0.77
N THR A 222 -17.06 3.93 0.74
CA THR A 222 -18.09 2.89 0.60
C THR A 222 -18.83 2.96 -0.73
N ASP A 223 -18.41 3.86 -1.63
CA ASP A 223 -18.89 3.91 -3.00
C ASP A 223 -18.65 2.58 -3.73
N ARG A 224 -19.60 2.23 -4.62
CA ARG A 224 -19.60 0.98 -5.39
C ARG A 224 -19.83 1.25 -6.88
N SER A 225 -19.57 2.47 -7.34
CA SER A 225 -19.92 2.93 -8.69
C SER A 225 -18.95 2.47 -9.78
N ARG A 226 -17.90 1.70 -9.45
CA ARG A 226 -16.99 1.17 -10.48
C ARG A 226 -17.73 0.20 -11.41
N GLU A 227 -17.83 0.57 -12.68
CA GLU A 227 -18.56 -0.19 -13.71
C GLU A 227 -17.83 -1.47 -14.16
N SER A 228 -16.49 -1.40 -14.30
CA SER A 228 -15.66 -2.53 -14.69
C SER A 228 -14.69 -2.90 -13.58
N LEU A 229 -14.79 -4.12 -13.06
CA LEU A 229 -13.80 -4.66 -12.15
C LEU A 229 -12.56 -5.12 -12.92
N PHE A 230 -11.41 -4.89 -12.32
CA PHE A 230 -10.15 -5.50 -12.73
C PHE A 230 -10.11 -6.97 -12.28
N VAL A 231 -9.26 -7.78 -12.91
CA VAL A 231 -9.05 -9.17 -12.50
C VAL A 231 -8.15 -9.22 -11.27
N TYR A 232 -8.60 -9.92 -10.23
CA TYR A 232 -7.82 -10.18 -9.02
C TYR A 232 -8.26 -11.49 -8.38
N ASP A 233 -7.31 -12.24 -7.82
CA ASP A 233 -7.61 -13.45 -7.04
C ASP A 233 -7.79 -13.11 -5.56
N ALA A 234 -6.90 -12.26 -5.05
CA ALA A 234 -6.90 -11.76 -3.69
C ALA A 234 -6.20 -10.40 -3.63
N ILE A 235 -6.43 -9.67 -2.54
CA ILE A 235 -5.86 -8.35 -2.28
C ILE A 235 -5.07 -8.45 -0.97
N PRO A 236 -3.79 -8.86 -1.05
CA PRO A 236 -2.89 -8.85 0.09
C PRO A 236 -2.44 -7.41 0.43
N TYR A 237 -2.29 -7.15 1.73
CA TYR A 237 -1.62 -5.97 2.27
C TYR A 237 -0.71 -6.42 3.41
N PRO A 238 0.63 -6.30 3.25
CA PRO A 238 1.35 -5.81 2.09
C PRO A 238 1.16 -6.70 0.85
N ALA A 239 1.21 -6.11 -0.35
CA ALA A 239 1.03 -6.85 -1.59
C ALA A 239 2.29 -7.58 -2.05
N ARG A 240 2.15 -8.41 -3.08
CA ARG A 240 3.25 -9.18 -3.66
C ARG A 240 4.33 -8.27 -4.28
N GLY A 241 5.58 -8.69 -4.17
CA GLY A 241 6.75 -7.95 -4.66
C GLY A 241 7.18 -6.81 -3.72
N PRO A 242 7.85 -5.79 -4.26
CA PRO A 242 8.30 -4.62 -3.53
C PRO A 242 7.20 -3.91 -2.74
N PHE A 243 7.40 -3.71 -1.43
CA PHE A 243 6.52 -2.97 -0.55
C PHE A 243 7.29 -1.98 0.34
N PRO A 244 6.89 -0.70 0.42
CA PRO A 244 7.68 0.30 1.14
C PRO A 244 7.55 0.19 2.67
N LEU A 245 8.69 0.24 3.37
CA LEU A 245 8.78 0.21 4.83
C LEU A 245 8.03 1.36 5.52
N GLN A 246 7.87 2.49 4.84
CA GLN A 246 7.11 3.65 5.30
C GLN A 246 5.60 3.38 5.46
N PHE A 247 5.08 2.30 4.86
CA PHE A 247 3.65 1.96 4.84
C PHE A 247 3.31 0.62 5.49
N PHE A 248 4.31 -0.04 6.07
CA PHE A 248 4.13 -1.27 6.84
C PHE A 248 5.19 -1.41 7.92
N HIS A 249 4.77 -1.40 9.19
CA HIS A 249 5.69 -1.55 10.32
C HIS A 249 5.62 -2.97 10.94
N PRO A 250 6.65 -3.42 11.68
CA PRO A 250 6.75 -4.81 12.15
C PRO A 250 5.59 -5.31 13.03
N ARG A 251 4.89 -4.40 13.72
CA ARG A 251 3.75 -4.73 14.59
C ARG A 251 2.39 -4.68 13.88
N GLN A 252 2.36 -4.23 12.63
CA GLN A 252 1.15 -4.12 11.83
C GLN A 252 0.66 -5.50 11.42
N VAL A 253 -0.66 -5.70 11.39
CA VAL A 253 -1.24 -6.94 10.89
C VAL A 253 -1.22 -7.00 9.37
N TRP A 254 -0.85 -8.16 8.85
CA TRP A 254 -1.03 -8.57 7.47
C TRP A 254 -2.50 -8.88 7.22
N SER A 255 -2.99 -8.63 6.01
CA SER A 255 -4.35 -9.02 5.62
C SER A 255 -4.43 -9.44 4.17
N ILE A 256 -5.30 -10.40 3.87
CA ILE A 256 -5.58 -10.86 2.51
C ILE A 256 -7.09 -10.87 2.33
N SER A 257 -7.63 -9.96 1.52
CA SER A 257 -9.05 -9.99 1.14
C SER A 257 -9.21 -10.93 -0.05
N LEU A 258 -10.05 -11.95 0.06
CA LEU A 258 -10.21 -12.95 -0.99
C LEU A 258 -11.29 -12.53 -1.99
N ASN A 259 -11.10 -12.82 -3.27
CA ASN A 259 -12.17 -12.63 -4.26
C ASN A 259 -13.30 -13.65 -3.99
N PRO A 260 -14.52 -13.21 -3.62
CA PRO A 260 -15.63 -14.11 -3.32
C PRO A 260 -16.16 -14.87 -4.55
N GLU A 261 -15.79 -14.45 -5.77
CA GLU A 261 -16.13 -15.19 -7.00
C GLU A 261 -15.24 -16.42 -7.18
N ILE A 262 -14.02 -16.38 -6.63
CA ILE A 262 -13.02 -17.45 -6.75
C ILE A 262 -12.99 -18.31 -5.50
N TYR A 263 -13.01 -17.71 -4.30
CA TYR A 263 -12.84 -18.39 -3.02
C TYR A 263 -14.13 -18.41 -2.21
N LYS A 264 -14.40 -19.54 -1.55
CA LYS A 264 -15.38 -19.59 -0.47
C LYS A 264 -14.85 -18.83 0.76
N THR A 265 -15.74 -18.40 1.64
CA THR A 265 -15.34 -17.91 2.96
C THR A 265 -14.55 -19.01 3.68
N PRO A 266 -13.27 -18.80 4.03
CA PRO A 266 -12.46 -19.85 4.60
C PRO A 266 -13.02 -20.34 5.94
N ASP A 267 -12.96 -21.64 6.20
CA ASP A 267 -13.18 -22.16 7.54
C ASP A 267 -12.00 -21.73 8.42
N PRO A 268 -12.24 -20.99 9.52
CA PRO A 268 -11.17 -20.62 10.45
C PRO A 268 -10.38 -21.81 11.00
N ALA A 269 -10.95 -23.02 11.03
CA ALA A 269 -10.28 -24.24 11.47
C ALA A 269 -9.31 -24.82 10.44
N LEU A 270 -9.48 -24.50 9.16
CA LEU A 270 -8.72 -25.08 8.06
C LEU A 270 -7.64 -24.14 7.52
N ALA A 271 -7.82 -22.82 7.65
CA ALA A 271 -6.83 -21.85 7.20
C ALA A 271 -5.56 -21.89 8.07
N SER A 272 -4.44 -22.29 7.47
CA SER A 272 -3.10 -22.25 8.07
C SER A 272 -2.22 -21.28 7.29
N ILE A 273 -1.56 -20.36 7.98
CA ILE A 273 -0.66 -19.37 7.38
C ILE A 273 0.77 -19.74 7.75
N THR A 274 1.62 -19.92 6.75
CA THR A 274 3.07 -20.03 6.92
C THR A 274 3.72 -18.75 6.42
N LEU A 275 4.46 -18.07 7.30
CA LEU A 275 5.31 -16.94 6.96
C LEU A 275 6.77 -17.38 7.10
N ARG A 276 7.62 -17.09 6.12
CA ARG A 276 9.05 -17.43 6.16
C ARG A 276 9.89 -16.20 5.83
N HIS A 277 10.96 -16.00 6.60
CA HIS A 277 12.00 -15.00 6.30
C HIS A 277 13.29 -15.74 5.89
N PRO A 278 13.56 -15.89 4.58
CA PRO A 278 14.59 -16.81 4.09
C PRO A 278 16.00 -16.48 4.59
N ALA A 279 16.34 -15.20 4.70
CA ALA A 279 17.68 -14.75 5.08
C ALA A 279 18.04 -15.11 6.53
N SER A 280 17.06 -15.18 7.44
CA SER A 280 17.29 -15.62 8.83
C SER A 280 16.93 -17.09 9.06
N GLY A 281 16.26 -17.74 8.11
CA GLY A 281 15.75 -19.10 8.25
C GLY A 281 14.53 -19.23 9.17
N ARG A 282 13.96 -18.12 9.65
CA ARG A 282 12.77 -18.15 10.53
C ARG A 282 11.52 -18.52 9.75
N VAL A 283 10.68 -19.33 10.38
CA VAL A 283 9.38 -19.77 9.88
C VAL A 283 8.36 -19.66 11.01
N TRP A 284 7.22 -19.04 10.72
CA TRP A 284 6.08 -18.96 11.61
C TRP A 284 4.91 -19.69 10.99
N THR A 285 4.27 -20.57 11.75
CA THR A 285 2.97 -21.15 11.41
C THR A 285 1.93 -20.51 12.31
N ILE A 286 0.97 -19.81 11.70
CA ILE A 286 -0.03 -18.98 12.35
C ILE A 286 -1.40 -19.52 11.98
N GLY A 287 -2.28 -19.65 12.97
CA GLY A 287 -3.63 -20.16 12.78
C GLY A 287 -4.63 -19.52 13.74
N ARG A 288 -5.83 -20.08 13.80
CA ARG A 288 -6.92 -19.52 14.63
C ARG A 288 -6.64 -19.53 16.13
N GLN A 289 -5.71 -20.35 16.61
CA GLN A 289 -5.30 -20.41 18.01
C GLN A 289 -4.53 -19.14 18.45
N ASP A 290 -3.89 -18.46 17.50
CA ASP A 290 -3.08 -17.29 17.76
C ASP A 290 -3.96 -16.06 17.87
N LYS A 291 -4.08 -15.49 19.07
CA LYS A 291 -5.06 -14.44 19.39
C LYS A 291 -4.46 -13.25 20.13
N ASP A 292 -3.15 -13.10 20.16
CA ASP A 292 -2.53 -11.94 20.80
C ASP A 292 -2.81 -10.67 19.98
N MET A 293 -3.71 -9.83 20.49
CA MET A 293 -4.15 -8.60 19.81
C MET A 293 -3.18 -7.43 19.98
N LEU A 294 -2.10 -7.58 20.74
CA LEU A 294 -1.22 -6.48 21.12
C LEU A 294 0.10 -6.53 20.36
N SER A 295 0.89 -7.57 20.60
CA SER A 295 2.25 -7.67 20.03
C SER A 295 2.63 -9.06 19.56
N GLY A 296 2.00 -10.12 20.09
CA GLY A 296 2.34 -11.49 19.75
C GLY A 296 1.69 -11.98 18.45
N ALA A 297 1.77 -13.30 18.25
CA ALA A 297 1.15 -13.95 17.11
C ALA A 297 -0.38 -13.75 17.11
N TYR A 298 -0.90 -13.41 15.94
CA TYR A 298 -2.31 -13.23 15.70
C TYR A 298 -2.71 -13.92 14.41
N GLY A 299 -3.82 -14.67 14.41
CA GLY A 299 -4.39 -15.31 13.24
C GLY A 299 -5.91 -15.31 13.30
N ASN A 300 -6.56 -14.85 12.24
CA ASN A 300 -8.01 -14.78 12.15
C ASN A 300 -8.53 -14.89 10.71
N VAL A 301 -9.71 -15.50 10.56
CA VAL A 301 -10.51 -15.38 9.34
C VAL A 301 -11.71 -14.50 9.66
N SER A 302 -11.78 -13.35 9.00
CA SER A 302 -12.90 -12.42 9.07
C SER A 302 -13.95 -12.77 8.03
N ALA A 303 -15.04 -13.39 8.46
CA ALA A 303 -16.22 -13.65 7.62
C ALA A 303 -17.09 -12.41 7.38
N VAL A 304 -16.77 -11.27 8.01
CA VAL A 304 -17.53 -10.02 7.81
C VAL A 304 -17.17 -9.45 6.44
N MET A 305 -18.17 -9.24 5.59
CA MET A 305 -18.02 -8.85 4.17
C MET A 305 -17.73 -7.34 3.97
N TYR A 306 -16.72 -6.79 4.65
CA TYR A 306 -16.21 -5.46 4.31
C TYR A 306 -15.71 -5.47 2.86
N ALA A 307 -16.16 -4.50 2.08
CA ALA A 307 -15.92 -4.42 0.64
C ALA A 307 -16.34 -5.68 -0.16
N GLY A 308 -17.27 -6.48 0.37
CA GLY A 308 -17.82 -7.66 -0.30
C GLY A 308 -16.97 -8.93 -0.25
N SER A 309 -15.80 -8.90 0.39
CA SER A 309 -14.88 -10.04 0.46
C SER A 309 -14.78 -10.60 1.89
N PRO A 310 -14.51 -11.90 2.12
CA PRO A 310 -13.94 -12.36 3.38
C PRO A 310 -12.44 -12.00 3.43
N ALA A 311 -11.83 -12.02 4.62
CA ALA A 311 -10.40 -11.73 4.76
C ALA A 311 -9.69 -12.65 5.74
N ILE A 312 -8.42 -12.92 5.47
CA ILE A 312 -7.48 -13.57 6.39
C ILE A 312 -6.62 -12.45 7.00
N VAL A 313 -6.47 -12.44 8.32
CA VAL A 313 -5.67 -11.44 9.05
C VAL A 313 -4.68 -12.17 9.92
N PHE A 314 -3.41 -11.80 9.84
CA PHE A 314 -2.36 -12.46 10.61
C PHE A 314 -1.19 -11.55 10.95
N ARG A 315 -0.42 -11.93 11.97
CA ARG A 315 0.84 -11.30 12.36
C ARG A 315 1.73 -12.34 13.04
N PRO A 316 3.01 -12.46 12.66
CA PRO A 316 3.95 -13.32 13.37
C PRO A 316 4.26 -12.78 14.77
N ASP A 317 4.67 -13.65 15.69
CA ASP A 317 5.29 -13.20 16.93
C ASP A 317 6.74 -12.75 16.64
N LEU A 318 7.01 -11.47 16.90
CA LEU A 318 8.32 -10.84 16.70
C LEU A 318 8.84 -10.33 18.04
N THR A 319 10.12 -10.61 18.33
CA THR A 319 10.81 -9.99 19.46
C THR A 319 11.24 -8.56 19.11
N ALA A 320 11.63 -7.78 20.13
CA ALA A 320 12.13 -6.42 19.91
C ALA A 320 13.35 -6.39 18.96
N ASP A 321 14.26 -7.36 19.12
CA ASP A 321 15.48 -7.49 18.31
C ASP A 321 15.19 -7.88 16.86
N ASP A 322 14.07 -8.56 16.62
CA ASP A 322 13.66 -8.99 15.27
C ASP A 322 13.19 -7.83 14.40
N SER A 323 12.61 -6.79 15.01
CA SER A 323 11.89 -5.74 14.29
C SER A 323 12.78 -4.92 13.34
N GLY A 324 14.01 -4.57 13.75
CA GLY A 324 14.96 -3.83 12.92
C GLY A 324 15.81 -4.69 11.99
N VAL A 325 15.90 -6.00 12.26
CA VAL A 325 16.72 -6.94 11.48
C VAL A 325 15.92 -7.57 10.35
N LEU A 326 14.64 -7.89 10.60
CA LEU A 326 13.81 -8.59 9.62
C LEU A 326 13.08 -7.64 8.68
N PHE A 327 12.83 -6.39 9.07
CA PHE A 327 12.19 -5.37 8.24
C PHE A 327 13.22 -4.30 7.86
N ALA A 328 14.07 -4.63 6.90
CA ALA A 328 15.10 -3.75 6.36
C ALA A 328 14.95 -3.65 4.83
N ASP A 329 15.67 -2.71 4.21
CA ASP A 329 15.67 -2.57 2.76
C ASP A 329 16.21 -3.85 2.09
N GLY A 330 15.41 -4.44 1.20
CA GLY A 330 15.67 -5.74 0.56
C GLY A 330 15.28 -6.97 1.40
N SER A 331 14.58 -6.80 2.53
CA SER A 331 14.09 -7.93 3.32
C SER A 331 12.96 -8.66 2.58
N LEU A 332 13.10 -9.98 2.43
CA LEU A 332 12.12 -10.83 1.76
C LEU A 332 11.31 -11.65 2.79
N PHE A 333 10.00 -11.68 2.61
CA PHE A 333 9.09 -12.60 3.28
C PHE A 333 8.33 -13.44 2.25
N GLU A 334 8.23 -14.74 2.51
CA GLU A 334 7.41 -15.68 1.75
C GLU A 334 6.16 -15.97 2.56
N VAL A 335 4.97 -15.82 1.95
CA VAL A 335 3.68 -16.08 2.56
C VAL A 335 3.03 -17.26 1.85
N THR A 336 2.59 -18.26 2.61
CA THR A 336 1.77 -19.37 2.12
C THR A 336 0.51 -19.47 2.97
N VAL A 337 -0.64 -19.59 2.32
CA VAL A 337 -1.94 -19.81 2.96
C VAL A 337 -2.55 -21.08 2.39
N GLU A 338 -2.76 -22.05 3.27
CA GLU A 338 -3.30 -23.36 2.94
C GLU A 338 -4.70 -23.53 3.53
N GLY A 339 -5.43 -24.57 3.07
CA GLY A 339 -6.78 -24.87 3.54
C GLY A 339 -7.86 -23.96 2.97
N LEU A 340 -7.60 -23.32 1.82
CA LEU A 340 -8.60 -22.56 1.08
C LEU A 340 -9.40 -23.49 0.17
N GLU A 341 -10.61 -23.07 -0.17
CA GLU A 341 -11.48 -23.77 -1.11
C GLU A 341 -12.02 -22.77 -2.13
N LYS A 342 -12.00 -23.15 -3.41
CA LYS A 342 -12.61 -22.36 -4.47
C LYS A 342 -14.13 -22.52 -4.48
N THR A 343 -14.83 -21.63 -5.18
CA THR A 343 -16.29 -21.69 -5.33
C THR A 343 -16.77 -22.98 -6.01
N ASP A 344 -15.95 -23.61 -6.85
CA ASP A 344 -16.21 -24.91 -7.47
C ASP A 344 -15.97 -26.13 -6.56
N GLY A 345 -15.47 -25.91 -5.34
CA GLY A 345 -15.18 -26.96 -4.35
C GLY A 345 -13.77 -27.54 -4.41
N SER A 346 -12.92 -27.10 -5.35
CA SER A 346 -11.53 -27.52 -5.40
C SER A 346 -10.69 -26.87 -4.30
N ALA A 347 -9.73 -27.62 -3.75
CA ALA A 347 -8.78 -27.07 -2.80
C ALA A 347 -7.88 -26.02 -3.45
N ALA A 348 -7.49 -25.01 -2.68
CA ALA A 348 -6.59 -23.96 -3.13
C ALA A 348 -5.53 -23.61 -2.08
N THR A 349 -4.39 -23.15 -2.59
CA THR A 349 -3.30 -22.57 -1.82
C THR A 349 -2.97 -21.21 -2.42
N LEU A 350 -2.80 -20.19 -1.58
CA LEU A 350 -2.26 -18.89 -1.99
C LEU A 350 -0.80 -18.80 -1.56
N GLN A 351 0.08 -18.41 -2.46
CA GLN A 351 1.49 -18.20 -2.17
C GLN A 351 1.99 -16.92 -2.85
N TYR A 352 2.70 -16.08 -2.11
CA TYR A 352 3.32 -14.86 -2.65
C TYR A 352 4.52 -14.43 -1.81
N GLU A 353 5.35 -13.57 -2.39
CA GLU A 353 6.52 -12.99 -1.74
C GLU A 353 6.33 -11.49 -1.56
N VAL A 354 6.87 -10.94 -0.48
CA VAL A 354 6.92 -9.50 -0.20
C VAL A 354 8.36 -9.09 0.04
N GLU A 355 8.84 -8.16 -0.76
CA GLU A 355 10.16 -7.56 -0.60
C GLU A 355 10.00 -6.17 0.02
N PHE A 356 10.33 -6.03 1.30
CA PHE A 356 10.35 -4.71 1.91
C PHE A 356 11.51 -3.88 1.37
N PHE A 357 11.24 -2.62 1.04
CA PHE A 357 12.27 -1.69 0.58
C PHE A 357 12.08 -0.30 1.19
N ASP A 358 13.16 0.47 1.24
CA ASP A 358 13.12 1.86 1.68
C ASP A 358 12.69 2.78 0.53
N LEU A 359 11.51 3.41 0.68
CA LEU A 359 10.93 4.28 -0.35
C LEU A 359 11.75 5.55 -0.57
N ASP A 360 12.33 6.09 0.51
CA ASP A 360 13.07 7.36 0.50
C ASP A 360 14.52 7.16 0.06
N ARG A 361 14.97 5.91 0.02
CA ARG A 361 16.30 5.56 -0.48
C ARG A 361 16.41 5.87 -1.97
N THR A 362 17.27 6.80 -2.35
CA THR A 362 17.67 6.94 -3.75
C THR A 362 18.60 5.77 -4.12
N PRO A 363 18.31 4.95 -5.15
CA PRO A 363 19.24 3.91 -5.58
C PRO A 363 20.55 4.56 -6.04
N VAL A 364 21.68 3.95 -5.69
CA VAL A 364 22.97 4.42 -6.22
C VAL A 364 23.14 3.89 -7.65
N GLY A 365 23.19 4.80 -8.63
CA GLY A 365 23.50 4.43 -10.01
C GLY A 365 24.96 3.98 -10.15
N ILE A 366 25.23 2.92 -10.91
CA ILE A 366 26.59 2.47 -11.22
C ILE A 366 26.81 2.65 -12.71
N PHE A 367 27.86 3.34 -13.09
CA PHE A 367 28.24 3.57 -14.47
C PHE A 367 29.62 2.97 -14.70
N LEU A 368 29.79 2.19 -15.77
CA LEU A 368 31.07 1.65 -16.20
C LEU A 368 31.41 2.26 -17.54
N ASN A 369 32.49 3.04 -17.58
CA ASN A 369 32.95 3.78 -18.75
C ASN A 369 31.80 4.58 -19.42
N GLY A 370 31.04 5.34 -18.64
CA GLY A 370 29.92 6.16 -19.09
C GLY A 370 28.60 5.42 -19.35
N ARG A 371 28.58 4.09 -19.26
CA ARG A 371 27.35 3.28 -19.46
C ARG A 371 26.76 2.83 -18.13
N GLU A 372 25.47 3.06 -17.93
CA GLU A 372 24.77 2.54 -16.74
C GLU A 372 24.81 1.01 -16.70
N VAL A 373 25.22 0.47 -15.57
CA VAL A 373 25.19 -0.93 -15.21
C VAL A 373 24.09 -1.12 -14.18
N ARG A 374 22.98 -1.72 -14.60
CA ARG A 374 21.89 -2.06 -13.68
C ARG A 374 22.24 -3.32 -12.91
N LEU A 375 22.32 -3.19 -11.59
CA LEU A 375 22.56 -4.30 -10.68
C LEU A 375 21.24 -4.65 -9.99
N THR A 376 20.98 -5.96 -9.85
CA THR A 376 19.83 -6.45 -9.09
C THR A 376 20.33 -7.54 -8.14
N PRO A 377 20.19 -7.37 -6.82
CA PRO A 377 19.58 -6.22 -6.12
C PRO A 377 20.29 -4.87 -6.32
N ASP A 378 19.65 -3.76 -5.96
CA ASP A 378 20.23 -2.42 -6.12
C ASP A 378 21.49 -2.21 -5.25
N PRO A 379 22.45 -1.40 -5.68
CA PRO A 379 23.52 -0.90 -4.84
C PRO A 379 22.99 -0.10 -3.65
N LEU A 380 23.75 -0.13 -2.56
CA LEU A 380 23.33 0.45 -1.28
C LEU A 380 24.42 1.32 -0.67
N THR A 381 24.05 2.33 0.10
CA THR A 381 24.93 3.07 1.01
C THR A 381 24.85 2.46 2.40
N ALA A 382 25.99 2.09 2.98
CA ALA A 382 26.12 1.64 4.36
C ALA A 382 27.49 2.04 4.92
N ASP A 383 27.55 2.42 6.19
CA ASP A 383 28.80 2.79 6.88
C ASP A 383 29.63 3.86 6.13
N GLY A 384 28.94 4.82 5.52
CA GLY A 384 29.55 5.90 4.73
C GLY A 384 30.15 5.46 3.39
N ARG A 385 29.92 4.22 2.95
CA ARG A 385 30.41 3.68 1.67
C ARG A 385 29.27 3.22 0.78
N VAL A 386 29.50 3.26 -0.53
CA VAL A 386 28.65 2.56 -1.51
C VAL A 386 29.07 1.11 -1.54
N LEU A 387 28.14 0.21 -1.24
CA LEU A 387 28.27 -1.23 -1.38
C LEU A 387 27.46 -1.70 -2.59
N VAL A 388 28.01 -2.68 -3.28
CA VAL A 388 27.46 -3.26 -4.51
C VAL A 388 27.27 -4.75 -4.33
N PRO A 389 26.20 -5.35 -4.89
CA PRO A 389 26.02 -6.78 -4.85
C PRO A 389 27.15 -7.46 -5.64
N MET A 390 27.94 -8.29 -4.96
CA MET A 390 29.19 -8.81 -5.48
C MET A 390 28.97 -9.61 -6.77
N ARG A 391 28.03 -10.57 -6.77
CA ARG A 391 27.77 -11.45 -7.92
C ARG A 391 27.32 -10.69 -9.19
N PRO A 392 26.28 -9.83 -9.17
CA PRO A 392 25.87 -9.06 -10.34
C PRO A 392 26.96 -8.16 -10.92
N LEU A 393 27.76 -7.50 -10.07
CA LEU A 393 28.85 -6.64 -10.54
C LEU A 393 30.01 -7.46 -11.13
N PHE A 394 30.44 -8.52 -10.45
CA PHE A 394 31.57 -9.35 -10.88
C PHE A 394 31.27 -10.07 -12.20
N ALA A 395 30.02 -10.45 -12.43
CA ALA A 395 29.57 -11.00 -13.71
C ALA A 395 29.76 -10.04 -14.89
N GLN A 396 29.73 -8.71 -14.67
CA GLN A 396 30.01 -7.72 -15.74
C GLN A 396 31.45 -7.82 -16.26
N PHE A 397 32.36 -8.38 -15.45
CA PHE A 397 33.76 -8.60 -15.78
C PHE A 397 34.05 -10.06 -16.15
N GLY A 398 33.02 -10.90 -16.32
CA GLY A 398 33.17 -12.31 -16.65
C GLY A 398 33.59 -13.20 -15.48
N ALA A 399 33.48 -12.72 -14.24
CA ALA A 399 33.85 -13.48 -13.05
C ALA A 399 32.67 -14.31 -12.53
N GLU A 400 32.95 -15.55 -12.12
CA GLU A 400 31.99 -16.43 -11.46
C GLU A 400 32.11 -16.31 -9.95
N VAL A 401 30.98 -16.25 -9.24
CA VAL A 401 30.95 -16.14 -7.77
C VAL A 401 30.26 -17.38 -7.18
N ALA A 402 30.89 -18.02 -6.21
CA ALA A 402 30.37 -19.17 -5.49
C ALA A 402 30.35 -18.89 -3.99
N TRP A 403 29.38 -19.46 -3.28
CA TRP A 403 29.33 -19.43 -1.82
C TRP A 403 29.54 -20.84 -1.30
N ASP A 404 30.55 -21.03 -0.45
CA ASP A 404 30.71 -22.27 0.29
C ASP A 404 30.02 -22.16 1.65
N ARG A 405 28.97 -22.97 1.82
CA ARG A 405 28.18 -22.99 3.05
C ARG A 405 28.94 -23.62 4.22
N ALA A 406 29.87 -24.53 3.96
CA ALA A 406 30.59 -25.24 5.02
C ALA A 406 31.61 -24.33 5.70
N SER A 407 32.41 -23.59 4.92
CA SER A 407 33.40 -22.65 5.46
C SER A 407 32.85 -21.24 5.71
N GLY A 408 31.68 -20.89 5.17
CA GLY A 408 31.17 -19.52 5.26
C GLY A 408 31.99 -18.52 4.43
N THR A 409 32.47 -18.96 3.26
CA THR A 409 33.40 -18.18 2.41
C THR A 409 32.83 -17.94 1.03
N ILE A 410 32.93 -16.69 0.56
CA ILE A 410 32.66 -16.31 -0.82
C ILE A 410 33.92 -16.56 -1.65
N TYR A 411 33.76 -17.29 -2.75
CA TYR A 411 34.80 -17.49 -3.76
C TYR A 411 34.43 -16.75 -5.03
N ALA A 412 35.39 -16.12 -5.70
CA ALA A 412 35.21 -15.62 -7.05
C ALA A 412 36.38 -16.03 -7.95
N ALA A 413 36.10 -16.33 -9.22
CA ALA A 413 37.10 -16.73 -10.20
C ALA A 413 36.98 -15.90 -11.48
N LEU A 414 38.11 -15.44 -12.01
CA LEU A 414 38.22 -14.73 -13.28
C LEU A 414 39.51 -15.14 -14.00
N GLY A 415 39.39 -16.06 -14.96
CA GLY A 415 40.55 -16.64 -15.63
C GLY A 415 41.40 -17.44 -14.64
N ASP A 416 42.67 -17.06 -14.50
CA ASP A 416 43.63 -17.64 -13.56
C ASP A 416 43.63 -16.98 -12.18
N ARG A 417 42.84 -15.90 -11.99
CA ARG A 417 42.71 -15.21 -10.71
C ARG A 417 41.58 -15.80 -9.90
N SER A 418 41.84 -16.06 -8.62
CA SER A 418 40.83 -16.47 -7.66
C SER A 418 40.82 -15.57 -6.43
N LEU A 419 39.66 -15.43 -5.82
CA LEU A 419 39.43 -14.60 -4.66
C LEU A 419 38.70 -15.40 -3.58
N GLN A 420 39.12 -15.24 -2.34
CA GLN A 420 38.47 -15.78 -1.15
C GLN A 420 38.15 -14.64 -0.19
N LEU A 421 36.88 -14.52 0.19
CA LEU A 421 36.38 -13.52 1.12
C LEU A 421 35.47 -14.19 2.15
N PRO A 422 35.88 -14.28 3.42
CA PRO A 422 34.99 -14.74 4.49
C PRO A 422 33.75 -13.84 4.59
N ALA A 423 32.58 -14.41 4.91
CA ALA A 423 31.40 -13.60 5.19
C ALA A 423 31.63 -12.66 6.38
N GLY A 424 31.25 -11.40 6.25
CA GLY A 424 31.57 -10.39 7.27
C GLY A 424 33.05 -9.99 7.32
N GLY A 425 33.88 -10.50 6.41
CA GLY A 425 35.31 -10.26 6.38
C GLY A 425 35.66 -8.81 5.99
N LYS A 426 36.79 -8.33 6.53
CA LYS A 426 37.40 -7.04 6.17
C LYS A 426 38.55 -7.18 5.20
N GLU A 427 38.88 -8.40 4.79
CA GLU A 427 40.01 -8.70 3.92
C GLU A 427 39.62 -9.82 2.95
N ALA A 428 40.02 -9.68 1.70
CA ALA A 428 39.92 -10.73 0.69
C ALA A 428 41.32 -11.17 0.28
N ARG A 429 41.52 -12.48 0.17
CA ARG A 429 42.74 -13.09 -0.34
C ARG A 429 42.59 -13.31 -1.84
N VAL A 430 43.52 -12.78 -2.63
CA VAL A 430 43.55 -12.87 -4.09
C VAL A 430 44.78 -13.68 -4.50
N THR A 431 44.56 -14.73 -5.27
CA THR A 431 45.61 -15.60 -5.82
C THR A 431 45.63 -15.41 -7.33
N GLU A 432 46.81 -15.09 -7.86
CA GLU A 432 47.09 -14.88 -9.28
C GLU A 432 48.33 -15.73 -9.68
N THR A 433 48.73 -15.77 -10.95
CA THR A 433 49.85 -16.62 -11.40
C THR A 433 51.19 -16.27 -10.74
N ASP A 434 51.36 -15.02 -10.33
CA ASP A 434 52.58 -14.43 -9.78
C ASP A 434 52.64 -14.47 -8.24
N GLY A 435 51.57 -14.90 -7.57
CA GLY A 435 51.54 -15.10 -6.13
C GLY A 435 50.19 -14.86 -5.49
N GLU A 436 50.20 -14.67 -4.17
CA GLU A 436 49.02 -14.39 -3.37
C GLU A 436 49.19 -13.04 -2.67
N ARG A 437 48.10 -12.25 -2.64
CA ARG A 437 48.04 -10.97 -1.94
C ARG A 437 46.72 -10.81 -1.21
N THR A 438 46.71 -9.95 -0.21
CA THR A 438 45.49 -9.58 0.53
C THR A 438 45.06 -8.18 0.15
N ILE A 439 43.76 -7.99 -0.10
CA ILE A 439 43.14 -6.68 -0.32
C ILE A 439 42.20 -6.40 0.85
N ALA A 440 42.43 -5.28 1.54
CA ALA A 440 41.55 -4.82 2.61
C ALA A 440 40.26 -4.19 2.03
N LEU A 441 39.15 -4.40 2.73
CA LEU A 441 37.88 -3.75 2.49
C LEU A 441 37.72 -2.59 3.49
N ASP A 442 37.37 -1.41 2.98
CA ASP A 442 37.16 -0.22 3.79
C ASP A 442 36.08 -0.39 4.88
N VAL A 443 35.06 -1.18 4.57
CA VAL A 443 34.05 -1.66 5.52
C VAL A 443 33.81 -3.15 5.26
N PRO A 444 33.47 -3.95 6.29
CA PRO A 444 33.24 -5.38 6.12
C PRO A 444 32.27 -5.71 4.99
N ALA A 445 32.48 -6.85 4.33
CA ALA A 445 31.47 -7.40 3.45
C ALA A 445 30.16 -7.65 4.22
N GLN A 446 29.03 -7.24 3.67
CA GLN A 446 27.74 -7.35 4.35
C GLN A 446 26.84 -8.34 3.64
N ILE A 447 26.07 -9.13 4.40
CA ILE A 447 25.04 -9.99 3.85
C ILE A 447 23.68 -9.34 4.16
N ARG A 448 22.94 -8.95 3.13
CA ARG A 448 21.60 -8.35 3.22
C ARG A 448 20.67 -9.07 2.26
N GLY A 449 19.51 -9.54 2.75
CA GLY A 449 18.56 -10.29 1.92
C GLY A 449 19.19 -11.49 1.20
N GLY A 450 20.14 -12.19 1.85
CA GLY A 450 20.86 -13.32 1.23
C GLY A 450 21.89 -12.94 0.16
N THR A 451 22.10 -11.65 -0.11
CA THR A 451 23.09 -11.15 -1.09
C THR A 451 24.33 -10.63 -0.37
N THR A 452 25.52 -11.00 -0.86
CA THR A 452 26.80 -10.43 -0.40
C THR A 452 27.04 -9.08 -1.08
N TYR A 453 27.24 -8.05 -0.28
CA TYR A 453 27.61 -6.71 -0.68
C TYR A 453 29.06 -6.42 -0.28
N VAL A 454 29.81 -5.83 -1.21
CA VAL A 454 31.20 -5.41 -0.98
C VAL A 454 31.36 -3.91 -1.30
N PRO A 455 32.32 -3.20 -0.68
CA PRO A 455 32.57 -1.80 -1.01
C PRO A 455 32.92 -1.63 -2.49
N ILE A 456 32.36 -0.61 -3.14
CA ILE A 456 32.64 -0.34 -4.56
C ILE A 456 34.12 -0.03 -4.80
N GLY A 457 34.80 0.58 -3.83
CA GLY A 457 36.24 0.84 -3.89
C GLY A 457 37.07 -0.45 -3.93
N PHE A 458 36.67 -1.46 -3.16
CA PHE A 458 37.30 -2.78 -3.19
C PHE A 458 37.11 -3.45 -4.56
N ALA A 459 35.88 -3.43 -5.10
CA ALA A 459 35.61 -3.97 -6.43
C ALA A 459 36.41 -3.22 -7.52
N ALA A 460 36.46 -1.89 -7.44
CA ALA A 460 37.23 -1.07 -8.36
C ALA A 460 38.73 -1.42 -8.31
N GLN A 461 39.32 -1.54 -7.12
CA GLN A 461 40.71 -1.95 -6.95
C GLN A 461 40.98 -3.33 -7.54
N LEU A 462 40.07 -4.30 -7.32
CA LEU A 462 40.23 -5.66 -7.84
C LEU A 462 40.26 -5.71 -9.37
N PHE A 463 39.43 -4.89 -10.03
CA PHE A 463 39.32 -4.85 -11.49
C PHE A 463 40.20 -3.79 -12.17
N GLY A 464 41.08 -3.11 -11.42
CA GLY A 464 41.95 -2.07 -11.98
C GLY A 464 41.19 -0.82 -12.46
N LEU A 465 40.13 -0.46 -11.75
CA LEU A 465 39.27 0.67 -12.04
C LEU A 465 39.45 1.79 -11.02
N ARG A 466 39.12 3.01 -11.44
CA ARG A 466 38.88 4.14 -10.55
C ARG A 466 37.37 4.24 -10.29
N ALA A 467 36.97 4.37 -9.03
CA ALA A 467 35.61 4.70 -8.63
C ALA A 467 35.49 6.18 -8.23
N ALA A 468 34.57 6.92 -8.84
CA ALA A 468 34.28 8.32 -8.50
C ALA A 468 32.81 8.47 -8.08
N TRP A 469 32.58 8.94 -6.85
CA TRP A 469 31.24 9.22 -6.34
C TRP A 469 30.76 10.61 -6.78
N ASN A 470 29.54 10.68 -7.33
CA ASN A 470 28.82 11.92 -7.58
C ASN A 470 27.60 12.00 -6.63
N PRO A 471 27.65 12.85 -5.59
CA PRO A 471 26.57 12.97 -4.61
C PRO A 471 25.31 13.67 -5.16
N GLU A 472 25.44 14.55 -6.15
CA GLU A 472 24.30 15.27 -6.72
C GLU A 472 23.45 14.33 -7.61
N ALA A 473 24.12 13.50 -8.39
CA ALA A 473 23.48 12.52 -9.28
C ALA A 473 23.26 11.15 -8.62
N TRP A 474 23.63 10.99 -7.35
CA TRP A 474 23.56 9.73 -6.60
C TRP A 474 24.13 8.52 -7.37
N ARG A 475 25.32 8.68 -7.97
CA ARG A 475 25.94 7.63 -8.80
C ARG A 475 27.45 7.48 -8.61
N VAL A 476 27.96 6.29 -8.87
CA VAL A 476 29.39 5.99 -8.98
C VAL A 476 29.78 5.80 -10.44
N GLU A 477 30.82 6.50 -10.88
CA GLU A 477 31.48 6.30 -12.16
C GLU A 477 32.70 5.38 -11.97
N LEU A 478 32.70 4.25 -12.65
CA LEU A 478 33.82 3.31 -12.75
C LEU A 478 34.52 3.53 -14.09
N THR A 479 35.78 3.95 -14.05
CA THR A 479 36.60 4.13 -15.26
C THR A 479 37.83 3.24 -15.21
N GLN A 480 38.21 2.64 -16.34
CA GLN A 480 39.51 1.96 -16.45
C GLN A 480 40.65 2.91 -16.08
N LEU A 481 41.61 2.41 -15.32
CA LEU A 481 42.89 3.09 -15.18
C LEU A 481 43.62 2.94 -16.52
N GLU A 482 43.97 4.06 -17.16
CA GLU A 482 44.87 4.03 -18.31
C GLU A 482 46.19 3.42 -17.85
N GLY A 483 46.58 2.32 -18.51
CA GLY A 483 47.76 1.52 -18.18
C GLY A 483 49.06 2.09 -18.72
#